data_AF-F0GIE8-F1
#
_entry.id   AF-F0GIE8-F1
#
_cell.length_a   1.000
_cell.length_b   1.000
_cell.length_c   1.000
_cell.angle_alpha   90.00
_cell.angle_beta   90.00
_cell.angle_gamma   90.00
#
_symmetry.space_group_name_H-M   'P 1'
#
loop_
_entity.id
_entity.type
_entity.pdbx_description
1 polymer ?
#
loop_
_entity_poly.entity_id
_entity_poly.type
_entity_poly.pdbx_seq_one_letter_code
_entity_poly.pdbx_strand_id
1 'polypeptide(L)'
;HGFGVLGPQGRGALAAAALRSPHLIYVGTLGKAAGVAGAFVVAHETVIEWLIQRARSYIFTTAAPPAVAHAVSASLKLIAGDEGDTRRAHLAALIERTRALLRKTRWQPVDSHTAVQPLVIGSNDATLVAMRALDAHGLWVPAIRPPTVPAGTSRLRISLSAAHSFDDLARLEAALIHASEAA
;
A
#
# COMPACT_ATOMS: atom_id res chain seq x y z
N HIS A 1 3.75 3.88 3.83
CA HIS A 1 3.14 3.29 2.61
C HIS A 1 2.70 4.35 1.58
N GLY A 2 3.21 5.59 1.63
CA GLY A 2 2.81 6.63 0.67
C GLY A 2 3.74 6.84 -0.52
N PHE A 3 5.01 6.43 -0.43
CA PHE A 3 5.99 6.62 -1.51
C PHE A 3 5.52 5.94 -2.80
N GLY A 4 5.65 6.65 -3.93
CA GLY A 4 5.19 6.24 -5.26
C GLY A 4 3.69 6.43 -5.50
N VAL A 5 2.89 6.66 -4.45
CA VAL A 5 1.42 6.63 -4.51
C VAL A 5 0.80 7.98 -4.16
N LEU A 6 1.24 8.60 -3.07
CA LEU A 6 0.65 9.83 -2.55
C LEU A 6 1.45 11.05 -3.00
N GLY A 7 0.76 12.19 -3.08
CA GLY A 7 1.36 13.49 -3.35
C GLY A 7 1.83 13.65 -4.81
N PRO A 8 2.23 14.89 -5.17
CA PRO A 8 2.72 15.19 -6.50
C PRO A 8 3.92 14.31 -6.85
N GLN A 9 3.95 13.79 -8.08
CA GLN A 9 5.04 12.94 -8.60
C GLN A 9 5.32 11.69 -7.75
N GLY A 10 4.37 11.24 -6.92
CA GLY A 10 4.54 10.09 -6.03
C GLY A 10 5.53 10.32 -4.89
N ARG A 11 5.82 11.57 -4.50
CA ARG A 11 6.79 11.90 -3.44
C ARG A 11 6.35 11.49 -2.03
N GLY A 12 5.12 11.03 -1.87
CA GLY A 12 4.61 10.44 -0.65
C GLY A 12 3.90 11.42 0.28
N ALA A 13 3.64 10.96 1.50
CA ALA A 13 2.73 11.61 2.45
C ALA A 13 3.17 13.03 2.86
N LEU A 14 4.48 13.28 3.01
CA LEU A 14 4.97 14.62 3.35
C LEU A 14 4.64 15.64 2.25
N ALA A 15 4.86 15.27 0.99
CA ALA A 15 4.52 16.11 -0.15
C ALA A 15 3.01 16.29 -0.30
N ALA A 16 2.22 15.23 -0.04
CA ALA A 16 0.76 15.31 -0.02
C ALA A 16 0.23 16.27 1.06
N ALA A 17 0.88 16.31 2.22
CA ALA A 17 0.57 17.22 3.31
C ALA A 17 1.25 18.60 3.20
N ALA A 18 1.96 18.87 2.10
CA ALA A 18 2.75 20.08 1.87
C ALA A 18 3.76 20.41 2.99
N LEU A 19 4.22 19.41 3.75
CA LEU A 19 5.16 19.59 4.86
C LEU A 19 6.59 19.75 4.35
N ARG A 20 7.29 20.77 4.86
CA ARG A 20 8.70 21.06 4.55
C ARG A 20 9.41 21.48 5.81
N SER A 21 10.52 20.81 6.13
CA SER A 21 11.41 21.20 7.23
C SER A 21 12.74 20.46 7.09
N PRO A 22 13.88 21.11 7.42
CA PRO A 22 15.19 20.44 7.45
C PRO A 22 15.27 19.38 8.56
N HIS A 23 14.35 19.39 9.54
CA HIS A 23 14.32 18.41 10.64
C HIS A 23 13.53 17.14 10.30
N LEU A 24 12.94 17.05 9.11
CA LEU A 24 12.23 15.86 8.69
C LEU A 24 13.21 14.78 8.21
N ILE A 25 13.03 13.58 8.73
CA ILE A 25 13.70 12.36 8.25
C ILE A 25 12.64 11.50 7.58
N TYR A 26 12.78 11.30 6.27
CA TYR A 26 11.86 10.50 5.48
C TYR A 26 12.46 9.13 5.18
N VAL A 27 11.83 8.08 5.69
CA VAL A 27 12.24 6.70 5.46
C VAL A 27 11.26 6.01 4.52
N GLY A 28 11.78 5.36 3.48
CA GLY A 28 10.99 4.69 2.46
C GLY A 28 11.52 3.30 2.12
N THR A 29 10.66 2.48 1.51
CA THR A 29 11.03 1.18 0.95
C THR A 29 10.82 1.20 -0.56
N LEU A 30 11.73 0.53 -1.27
CA LEU A 30 11.70 0.35 -2.72
C LEU A 30 11.01 -0.96 -3.12
N GLY A 31 10.68 -1.83 -2.16
CA GLY A 31 10.00 -3.11 -2.39
C GLY A 31 8.47 -3.03 -2.45
N LYS A 32 7.90 -1.84 -2.66
CA LYS A 32 6.44 -1.62 -2.74
C LYS A 32 6.06 -0.95 -4.05
N ALA A 33 5.64 0.31 -4.03
CA ALA A 33 5.24 1.01 -5.25
C ALA A 33 6.35 1.13 -6.29
N ALA A 34 7.62 1.18 -5.85
CA ALA A 34 8.76 1.14 -6.77
C ALA A 34 9.01 -0.23 -7.40
N GLY A 35 8.42 -1.32 -6.87
CA GLY A 35 8.44 -2.65 -7.50
C GLY A 35 9.80 -3.33 -7.57
N VAL A 36 10.78 -2.89 -6.77
CA VAL A 36 12.15 -3.43 -6.77
C VAL A 36 12.49 -3.91 -5.35
N ALA A 37 13.62 -3.51 -4.77
CA ALA A 37 14.09 -3.96 -3.47
C ALA A 37 14.95 -2.88 -2.82
N GLY A 38 15.06 -2.94 -1.49
CA GLY A 38 15.83 -1.99 -0.69
C GLY A 38 14.99 -0.95 0.04
N ALA A 39 15.68 -0.03 0.70
CA ALA A 39 15.12 1.06 1.48
C ALA A 39 16.03 2.28 1.38
N PHE A 40 15.50 3.45 1.73
CA PHE A 40 16.24 4.70 1.66
C PHE A 40 15.86 5.63 2.81
N VAL A 41 16.74 6.58 3.09
CA VAL A 41 16.51 7.71 4.00
C VAL A 41 16.76 9.00 3.22
N VAL A 42 15.85 9.96 3.32
CA VAL A 42 16.03 11.34 2.87
C VAL A 42 15.96 12.23 4.09
N ALA A 43 17.01 12.99 4.36
CA ALA A 43 17.14 13.87 5.51
C ALA A 43 18.12 15.01 5.19
N HIS A 44 18.30 15.94 6.13
CA HIS A 44 19.38 16.92 6.07
C HIS A 44 20.75 16.24 5.94
N GLU A 45 21.68 16.86 5.22
CA GLU A 45 23.02 16.32 4.93
C GLU A 45 23.74 15.87 6.21
N THR A 46 23.72 16.69 7.27
CA THR A 46 24.31 16.33 8.57
C THR A 46 23.80 15.00 9.13
N VAL A 47 22.51 14.69 8.94
CA VAL A 47 21.92 13.42 9.38
C VAL A 47 22.38 12.27 8.48
N ILE A 48 22.43 12.49 7.17
CA ILE A 48 22.90 11.49 6.21
C ILE A 48 24.36 11.14 6.46
N GLU A 49 25.24 12.12 6.63
CA GLU A 49 26.66 11.91 6.95
C GLU A 49 26.84 11.14 8.26
N TRP A 50 26.08 11.52 9.31
CA TRP A 50 26.12 10.79 10.56
C TRP A 50 25.68 9.33 10.41
N LEU A 51 24.62 9.06 9.64
CA LEU A 51 24.13 7.70 9.38
C LEU A 51 25.17 6.87 8.63
N ILE A 52 25.82 7.43 7.61
CA ILE A 52 26.89 6.74 6.86
C ILE A 52 28.05 6.33 7.79
N GLN A 53 28.40 7.18 8.77
CA GLN A 53 29.52 6.96 9.69
C GLN A 53 29.16 6.09 10.92
N ARG A 54 27.88 5.99 11.30
CA ARG A 54 27.46 5.40 12.59
C ARG A 54 26.48 4.24 12.47
N ALA A 55 25.72 4.14 11.38
CA ALA A 55 24.70 3.11 11.25
C ALA A 55 25.33 1.75 10.91
N ARG A 56 25.47 0.89 11.93
CA ARG A 56 26.02 -0.47 11.76
C ARG A 56 25.29 -1.27 10.68
N SER A 57 23.97 -1.10 10.55
CA SER A 57 23.16 -1.77 9.53
C SER A 57 23.42 -1.29 8.10
N TYR A 58 24.06 -0.13 7.92
CA TYR A 58 24.54 0.36 6.64
C TYR A 58 26.01 -0.02 6.39
N ILE A 59 26.85 0.08 7.42
CA ILE A 59 28.31 -0.17 7.32
C ILE A 59 28.62 -1.66 7.17
N PHE A 60 27.95 -2.51 7.95
CA PHE A 60 28.24 -3.95 8.03
C PHE A 60 27.23 -4.78 7.25
N THR A 61 26.96 -4.38 6.01
CA THR A 61 26.12 -5.12 5.08
C THR A 61 26.68 -5.02 3.66
N THR A 62 26.35 -5.97 2.80
CA THR A 62 26.70 -5.90 1.38
C THR A 62 25.87 -4.82 0.68
N ALA A 63 26.53 -4.02 -0.17
CA ALA A 63 25.84 -3.01 -0.98
C ALA A 63 24.80 -3.65 -1.92
N ALA A 64 23.78 -2.86 -2.30
CA ALA A 64 22.75 -3.31 -3.22
C ALA A 64 23.38 -3.71 -4.58
N PRO A 65 22.92 -4.82 -5.21
CA PRO A 65 23.42 -5.21 -6.53
C PRO A 65 23.22 -4.09 -7.57
N PRO A 66 24.20 -3.82 -8.46
CA PRO A 66 24.09 -2.75 -9.46
C PRO A 66 22.84 -2.84 -10.34
N ALA A 67 22.42 -4.06 -10.72
CA ALA A 67 21.20 -4.27 -11.50
C ALA A 67 19.94 -3.80 -10.75
N VAL A 68 19.88 -4.01 -9.43
CA VAL A 68 18.77 -3.55 -8.58
C VAL A 68 18.77 -2.02 -8.51
N ALA A 69 19.94 -1.39 -8.35
CA ALA A 69 20.06 0.06 -8.35
C ALA A 69 19.62 0.69 -9.69
N HIS A 70 19.98 0.05 -10.81
CA HIS A 70 19.54 0.49 -12.14
C HIS A 70 18.01 0.38 -12.31
N ALA A 71 17.42 -0.75 -11.90
CA ALA A 71 15.98 -0.95 -11.94
C ALA A 71 15.23 0.08 -11.06
N VAL A 72 15.76 0.39 -9.88
CA VAL A 72 15.23 1.46 -9.02
C VAL A 72 15.29 2.81 -9.75
N SER A 73 16.42 3.17 -10.35
CA SER A 73 16.55 4.43 -11.10
C SER A 73 15.49 4.56 -12.21
N ALA A 74 15.24 3.49 -12.97
CA ALA A 74 14.19 3.45 -13.98
C ALA A 74 12.79 3.59 -13.37
N SER A 75 12.51 2.85 -12.29
CA SER A 75 11.22 2.93 -11.59
C SER A 75 10.93 4.32 -11.03
N LEU A 76 11.93 5.00 -10.46
CA LEU A 76 11.78 6.37 -9.95
C LEU A 76 11.44 7.37 -11.06
N LYS A 77 12.02 7.21 -12.26
CA LYS A 77 11.68 8.04 -13.43
C LYS A 77 10.23 7.82 -13.85
N LEU A 78 9.78 6.57 -13.90
CA LEU A 78 8.39 6.23 -14.22
C LEU A 78 7.42 6.79 -13.17
N ILE A 79 7.74 6.65 -11.88
CA ILE A 79 6.93 7.21 -10.79
C ILE A 79 6.81 8.72 -10.92
N ALA A 80 7.90 9.42 -11.22
CA ALA A 80 7.94 10.88 -11.23
C ALA A 80 7.36 11.53 -12.50
N GLY A 81 7.29 10.78 -13.61
CA GLY A 81 6.79 11.27 -14.89
C GLY A 81 5.30 11.02 -15.14
N ASP A 82 4.85 11.36 -16.35
CA ASP A 82 3.45 11.35 -16.79
C ASP A 82 2.76 9.98 -16.68
N GLU A 83 3.51 8.91 -16.94
CA GLU A 83 3.03 7.53 -16.75
C GLU A 83 2.66 7.28 -15.27
N GLY A 84 3.51 7.73 -14.35
CA GLY A 84 3.25 7.64 -12.92
C GLY A 84 2.04 8.47 -12.49
N ASP A 85 1.87 9.67 -13.06
CA ASP A 85 0.69 10.51 -12.81
C ASP A 85 -0.60 9.84 -13.30
N THR A 86 -0.59 9.27 -14.50
CA THR A 86 -1.72 8.52 -15.07
C THR A 86 -2.09 7.33 -14.19
N ARG A 87 -1.11 6.53 -13.75
CA ARG A 87 -1.33 5.39 -12.84
C ARG A 87 -1.90 5.82 -11.49
N ARG A 88 -1.41 6.93 -10.92
CA ARG A 88 -1.94 7.46 -9.65
C ARG A 88 -3.37 7.97 -9.79
N ALA A 89 -3.70 8.64 -10.90
CA ALA A 89 -5.06 9.10 -11.17
C ALA A 89 -6.04 7.93 -11.29
N HIS A 90 -5.67 6.88 -12.04
CA HIS A 90 -6.47 5.66 -12.12
C HIS A 90 -6.63 4.97 -10.77
N LEU A 91 -5.53 4.83 -10.00
CA LEU A 91 -5.58 4.27 -8.65
C LEU A 91 -6.49 5.08 -7.71
N ALA A 92 -6.52 6.41 -7.83
CA ALA A 92 -7.43 7.24 -7.05
C ALA A 92 -8.90 6.95 -7.40
N ALA A 93 -9.23 6.77 -8.69
CA ALA A 93 -10.57 6.37 -9.11
C ALA A 93 -10.97 4.98 -8.58
N LEU A 94 -10.03 4.01 -8.60
CA LEU A 94 -10.24 2.69 -8.00
C LEU A 94 -10.49 2.77 -6.48
N ILE A 95 -9.73 3.62 -5.77
CA ILE A 95 -9.90 3.86 -4.34
C ILE A 95 -11.31 4.38 -4.05
N GLU A 96 -11.76 5.43 -4.73
CA GLU A 96 -13.09 6.00 -4.50
C GLU A 96 -14.22 5.00 -4.79
N ARG A 97 -14.12 4.24 -5.88
CA ARG A 97 -15.10 3.19 -6.19
C ARG A 97 -15.08 2.07 -5.14
N THR A 98 -13.90 1.69 -4.65
CA THR A 98 -13.77 0.68 -3.59
C THR A 98 -14.39 1.19 -2.27
N ARG A 99 -14.14 2.45 -1.90
CA ARG A 99 -14.78 3.05 -0.71
C ARG A 99 -16.31 3.03 -0.83
N ALA A 100 -16.86 3.28 -2.01
CA ALA A 100 -18.30 3.21 -2.26
C ALA A 100 -18.86 1.78 -2.16
N LEU A 101 -18.22 0.79 -2.80
CA LEU A 101 -18.72 -0.58 -2.79
C LEU A 101 -18.63 -1.24 -1.40
N LEU A 102 -17.58 -0.96 -0.62
CA LEU A 102 -17.42 -1.56 0.71
C LEU A 102 -18.54 -1.19 1.68
N ARG A 103 -19.15 0.00 1.50
CA ARG A 103 -20.32 0.45 2.29
C ARG A 103 -21.60 -0.34 1.98
N LYS A 104 -21.63 -1.12 0.91
CA LYS A 104 -22.77 -2.00 0.56
C LYS A 104 -22.72 -3.35 1.26
N THR A 105 -21.59 -3.68 1.88
CA THR A 105 -21.45 -4.90 2.68
C THR A 105 -21.97 -4.66 4.10
N ARG A 106 -22.29 -5.73 4.82
CA ARG A 106 -22.67 -5.65 6.24
C ARG A 106 -21.50 -5.37 7.19
N TRP A 107 -20.28 -5.48 6.67
CA TRP A 107 -19.05 -5.33 7.44
C TRP A 107 -18.65 -3.85 7.55
N GLN A 108 -17.72 -3.56 8.45
CA GLN A 108 -17.35 -2.17 8.75
C GLN A 108 -16.14 -1.74 7.92
N PRO A 109 -16.30 -0.88 6.90
CA PRO A 109 -15.16 -0.29 6.20
C PRO A 109 -14.41 0.69 7.11
N VAL A 110 -13.09 0.74 6.98
CA VAL A 110 -12.28 1.83 7.54
C VAL A 110 -12.22 2.95 6.52
N ASP A 111 -12.37 4.20 6.95
CA ASP A 111 -12.23 5.36 6.06
C ASP A 111 -10.76 5.54 5.63
N SER A 112 -10.40 4.91 4.53
CA SER A 112 -9.05 4.93 3.97
C SER A 112 -9.04 5.63 2.62
N HIS A 113 -8.23 6.67 2.52
CA HIS A 113 -7.94 7.40 1.27
C HIS A 113 -6.67 6.88 0.58
N THR A 114 -6.22 5.67 0.89
CA THR A 114 -4.97 5.10 0.38
C THR A 114 -5.22 3.84 -0.45
N ALA A 115 -4.20 3.34 -1.14
CA ALA A 115 -4.31 2.10 -1.91
C ALA A 115 -4.64 0.85 -1.06
N VAL A 116 -4.58 0.95 0.28
CA VAL A 116 -5.00 -0.11 1.18
C VAL A 116 -6.39 0.21 1.72
N GLN A 117 -7.35 -0.68 1.49
CA GLN A 117 -8.76 -0.56 1.86
C GLN A 117 -9.10 -1.66 2.87
N PRO A 118 -9.04 -1.39 4.19
CA PRO A 118 -9.35 -2.38 5.21
C PRO A 118 -10.87 -2.54 5.39
N LEU A 119 -11.34 -3.78 5.46
CA LEU A 119 -12.73 -4.13 5.78
C LEU A 119 -12.76 -4.97 7.06
N VAL A 120 -13.24 -4.39 8.15
CA VAL A 120 -13.29 -5.04 9.46
C VAL A 120 -14.45 -6.02 9.51
N ILE A 121 -14.11 -7.29 9.74
CA ILE A 121 -15.06 -8.41 9.82
C ILE A 121 -15.38 -8.74 11.28
N GLY A 122 -14.38 -8.67 12.16
CA GLY A 122 -14.54 -8.93 13.59
C GLY A 122 -13.68 -10.10 14.07
N SER A 123 -14.28 -11.29 14.21
CA SER A 123 -13.58 -12.48 14.73
C SER A 123 -12.61 -13.09 13.71
N ASN A 124 -11.64 -13.85 14.22
CA ASN A 124 -10.67 -14.56 13.38
C ASN A 124 -11.35 -15.54 12.42
N ASP A 125 -12.29 -16.32 12.93
CA ASP A 125 -12.93 -17.39 12.17
C ASP A 125 -13.82 -16.82 11.07
N ALA A 126 -14.62 -15.80 11.37
CA ALA A 126 -15.44 -15.10 10.39
C ALA A 126 -14.58 -14.46 9.29
N THR A 127 -13.44 -13.86 9.65
CA THR A 127 -12.51 -13.28 8.67
C THR A 127 -11.91 -14.34 7.76
N LEU A 128 -11.56 -15.52 8.28
CA LEU A 128 -11.04 -16.63 7.47
C LEU A 128 -12.11 -17.26 6.58
N VAL A 129 -13.36 -17.35 7.05
CA VAL A 129 -14.50 -17.78 6.23
C VAL A 129 -14.70 -16.82 5.06
N ALA A 130 -14.74 -15.51 5.31
CA ALA A 130 -14.87 -14.51 4.26
C ALA A 130 -13.71 -14.56 3.26
N MET A 131 -12.47 -14.70 3.74
CA MET A 131 -11.29 -14.86 2.87
C MET A 131 -11.41 -16.09 1.97
N ARG A 132 -11.81 -17.25 2.50
CA ARG A 132 -12.00 -18.48 1.71
C ARG A 132 -13.14 -18.36 0.69
N ALA A 133 -14.22 -17.68 1.04
CA ALA A 133 -15.31 -17.42 0.10
C ALA A 133 -14.83 -16.59 -1.09
N LEU A 134 -14.03 -15.54 -0.85
CA LEU A 134 -13.42 -14.75 -1.93
C LEU A 134 -12.43 -15.59 -2.77
N ASP A 135 -11.61 -16.42 -2.13
CA ASP A 135 -10.65 -17.30 -2.81
C ASP A 135 -11.35 -18.30 -3.75
N ALA A 136 -12.53 -18.81 -3.36
CA ALA A 136 -13.35 -19.66 -4.23
C ALA A 136 -13.85 -18.95 -5.51
N HIS A 137 -13.89 -17.62 -5.50
CA HIS A 137 -14.16 -16.78 -6.69
C HIS A 137 -12.88 -16.32 -7.40
N GLY A 138 -11.72 -16.86 -7.03
CA GLY A 138 -10.40 -16.51 -7.57
C GLY A 138 -9.90 -15.15 -7.10
N LEU A 139 -10.35 -14.66 -5.94
CA LEU A 139 -9.97 -13.37 -5.39
C LEU A 139 -9.11 -13.54 -4.13
N TRP A 140 -7.81 -13.27 -4.27
CA TRP A 140 -6.88 -13.30 -3.14
C TRP A 140 -6.96 -12.00 -2.33
N VAL A 141 -7.70 -12.03 -1.21
CA VAL A 141 -7.81 -10.90 -0.28
C VAL A 141 -7.41 -11.36 1.13
N PRO A 142 -6.17 -11.10 1.58
CA PRO A 142 -5.64 -11.70 2.80
C PRO A 142 -6.35 -11.20 4.06
N ALA A 143 -6.63 -12.12 4.97
CA ALA A 143 -7.07 -11.85 6.34
C ALA A 143 -5.90 -11.39 7.22
N ILE A 144 -6.05 -10.23 7.86
CA ILE A 144 -5.14 -9.73 8.90
C ILE A 144 -5.80 -9.95 10.26
N ARG A 145 -5.07 -10.63 11.14
CA ARG A 145 -5.56 -11.16 12.43
C ARG A 145 -4.56 -10.84 13.55
N PRO A 146 -4.94 -10.97 14.84
CA PRO A 146 -3.99 -10.89 15.95
C PRO A 146 -2.78 -11.83 15.76
N PRO A 147 -1.57 -11.42 16.20
CA PRO A 147 -1.27 -10.20 16.95
C PRO A 147 -1.10 -8.93 16.08
N THR A 148 -1.25 -9.02 14.76
CA THR A 148 -1.04 -7.87 13.84
C THR A 148 -2.11 -6.78 13.99
N VAL A 149 -3.31 -7.15 14.41
CA VAL A 149 -4.41 -6.22 14.76
C VAL A 149 -4.99 -6.60 16.12
N PRO A 150 -5.64 -5.66 16.84
CA PRO A 150 -6.31 -5.96 18.10
C PRO A 150 -7.36 -7.08 17.97
N ALA A 151 -7.56 -7.85 19.04
CA ALA A 151 -8.59 -8.88 19.10
C ALA A 151 -9.99 -8.29 18.80
N GLY A 152 -10.82 -9.06 18.09
CA GLY A 152 -12.14 -8.60 17.65
C GLY A 152 -12.13 -7.59 16.49
N THR A 153 -10.95 -7.27 15.92
CA THR A 153 -10.84 -6.33 14.78
C THR A 153 -10.14 -6.95 13.57
N SER A 154 -10.24 -8.27 13.44
CA SER A 154 -9.75 -9.00 12.27
C SER A 154 -10.45 -8.52 11.01
N ARG A 155 -9.69 -8.42 9.93
CA ARG A 155 -10.10 -7.66 8.74
C ARG A 155 -9.53 -8.26 7.47
N LEU A 156 -10.25 -8.07 6.38
CA LEU A 156 -9.72 -8.27 5.04
C LEU A 156 -8.89 -7.04 4.65
N ARG A 157 -7.69 -7.25 4.10
CA ARG A 157 -6.82 -6.17 3.61
C ARG A 157 -6.81 -6.15 2.09
N ILE A 158 -7.73 -5.37 1.53
CA ILE A 158 -7.79 -5.14 0.08
C ILE A 158 -6.68 -4.16 -0.29
N SER A 159 -5.74 -4.59 -1.14
CA SER A 159 -4.62 -3.76 -1.59
C SER A 159 -4.74 -3.51 -3.09
N LEU A 160 -5.07 -2.27 -3.44
CA LEU A 160 -5.28 -1.85 -4.82
C LEU A 160 -3.95 -1.55 -5.51
N SER A 161 -3.92 -1.81 -6.81
CA SER A 161 -2.84 -1.46 -7.73
C SER A 161 -3.45 -0.73 -8.92
N ALA A 162 -2.68 0.15 -9.57
CA ALA A 162 -3.07 0.74 -10.85
C ALA A 162 -3.23 -0.30 -11.98
N ALA A 163 -2.80 -1.54 -11.77
CA ALA A 163 -3.04 -2.64 -12.69
C ALA A 163 -4.46 -3.23 -12.60
N HIS A 164 -5.22 -2.95 -11.53
CA HIS A 164 -6.60 -3.42 -11.45
C HIS A 164 -7.49 -2.62 -12.39
N SER A 165 -8.44 -3.32 -13.01
CA SER A 165 -9.49 -2.74 -13.83
C SER A 165 -10.73 -2.43 -12.99
N PHE A 166 -11.69 -1.73 -13.59
CA PHE A 166 -13.01 -1.56 -12.99
C PHE A 166 -13.82 -2.87 -12.95
N ASP A 167 -13.54 -3.80 -13.85
CA ASP A 167 -14.18 -5.11 -13.88
C ASP A 167 -13.68 -5.99 -12.72
N ASP A 168 -12.40 -5.86 -12.34
CA ASP A 168 -11.88 -6.51 -11.13
C ASP A 168 -12.62 -6.01 -9.88
N LEU A 169 -12.94 -4.71 -9.81
CA LEU A 169 -13.74 -4.17 -8.71
C LEU A 169 -15.19 -4.66 -8.75
N ALA A 170 -15.79 -4.82 -9.92
CA ALA A 170 -17.13 -5.37 -10.05
C ALA A 170 -17.18 -6.85 -9.59
N ARG A 171 -16.16 -7.64 -9.95
CA ARG A 171 -15.99 -9.02 -9.45
C ARG A 171 -15.82 -9.06 -7.93
N LEU A 172 -15.00 -8.17 -7.39
CA LEU A 172 -14.79 -8.03 -5.94
C LEU A 172 -16.09 -7.66 -5.22
N GLU A 173 -16.84 -6.71 -5.76
CA GLU A 173 -18.14 -6.28 -5.21
C GLU A 173 -19.14 -7.43 -5.14
N ALA A 174 -19.33 -8.15 -6.26
CA ALA A 174 -20.25 -9.29 -6.30
C ALA A 174 -19.87 -10.38 -5.29
N ALA A 175 -18.59 -10.72 -5.19
CA ALA A 175 -18.11 -11.73 -4.27
C ALA A 175 -18.23 -11.30 -2.80
N LEU A 176 -17.98 -10.02 -2.48
CA LEU A 176 -18.14 -9.48 -1.14
C LEU A 176 -19.61 -9.44 -0.69
N ILE A 177 -20.53 -9.10 -1.59
CA ILE A 177 -21.98 -9.13 -1.31
C ILE A 177 -22.40 -10.57 -1.01
N HIS A 178 -22.05 -11.52 -1.89
CA HIS A 178 -22.35 -12.93 -1.70
C HIS A 178 -21.81 -13.48 -0.36
N ALA A 179 -20.54 -13.17 -0.05
CA ALA A 179 -19.93 -13.59 1.22
C ALA A 179 -20.55 -12.89 2.45
N SER A 180 -21.12 -11.69 2.29
CA SER A 180 -21.82 -10.98 3.37
C SER A 180 -23.18 -11.61 3.68
N GLU A 181 -23.88 -12.11 2.66
CA GLU A 181 -25.19 -12.75 2.81
C GLU A 181 -25.08 -14.16 3.41
N ALA A 182 -24.01 -14.88 3.09
CA ALA A 182 -23.78 -16.26 3.54
C ALA A 182 -23.20 -16.39 4.96
N ALA A 183 -22.64 -15.31 5.51
CA ALA A 183 -21.95 -15.31 6.80
C ALA A 183 -22.91 -15.00 7.96
#